data_AF-V4LRQ0-F1
#
_entry.id   AF-V4LRQ0-F1
#
_cell.length_a   1.000
_cell.length_b   1.000
_cell.length_c   1.000
_cell.angle_alpha   90.00
_cell.angle_beta   90.00
_cell.angle_gamma   90.00
#
_symmetry.space_group_name_H-M   'P 1'
#
loop_
_entity.id
_entity.type
_entity.pdbx_description
1 polymer ?
#
loop_
_entity_poly.entity_id
_entity_poly.type
_entity_poly.pdbx_seq_one_letter_code
_entity_poly.pdbx_strand_id
1 'polypeptide(L)'
;MTDVVDIVLEDAQRLLAEAARAALEGDYERSSRINELVLRMSQANRVRLPREMKVSMCKRCHVSLIPGVTLSVRTRSQGRHKYIVRRCMVCGYIHRLPLS
;
A
#
# COMPACT_ATOMS: atom_id res chain seq x y z
N MET A 1 -10.83 26.28 -10.77
CA MET A 1 -9.63 26.34 -9.91
C MET A 1 -9.47 24.95 -9.31
N THR A 2 -8.42 24.23 -9.67
CA THR A 2 -8.15 22.88 -9.14
C THR A 2 -7.81 23.00 -7.66
N ASP A 3 -8.47 22.20 -6.82
CA ASP A 3 -8.21 22.18 -5.38
C ASP A 3 -6.81 21.61 -5.14
N VAL A 4 -6.09 22.14 -4.13
CA VAL A 4 -4.80 21.56 -3.68
C VAL A 4 -4.99 20.08 -3.32
N VAL A 5 -6.16 19.72 -2.80
CA VAL A 5 -6.53 18.33 -2.52
C VAL A 5 -6.46 17.48 -3.79
N ASP A 6 -7.06 17.94 -4.89
CA ASP A 6 -7.11 17.18 -6.15
C ASP A 6 -5.70 16.94 -6.72
N ILE A 7 -4.86 17.99 -6.73
CA ILE A 7 -3.47 17.90 -7.20
C ILE A 7 -2.70 16.86 -6.39
N VAL A 8 -2.82 16.89 -5.06
CA VAL A 8 -2.12 15.94 -4.18
C VAL A 8 -2.60 14.50 -4.41
N LEU A 9 -3.89 14.30 -4.69
CA LEU A 9 -4.42 12.96 -4.97
C LEU A 9 -3.96 12.44 -6.34
N GLU A 10 -3.93 13.28 -7.36
CA GLU A 10 -3.40 12.94 -8.69
C GLU A 10 -1.92 12.59 -8.64
N ASP A 11 -1.11 13.40 -7.95
CA ASP A 11 0.32 13.12 -7.76
C ASP A 11 0.55 11.85 -6.95
N ALA A 12 -0.24 11.63 -5.89
CA ALA A 12 -0.17 10.40 -5.11
C ALA A 12 -0.44 9.19 -6.00
N GLN A 13 -1.48 9.25 -6.84
CA GLN A 13 -1.82 8.17 -7.76
C GLN A 13 -0.68 7.87 -8.74
N ARG A 14 -0.08 8.91 -9.34
CA ARG A 14 1.06 8.76 -10.27
C ARG A 14 2.28 8.14 -9.60
N LEU A 15 2.62 8.61 -8.40
CA LEU A 15 3.76 8.08 -7.62
C LEU A 15 3.52 6.64 -7.19
N LEU A 16 2.30 6.28 -6.77
CA LEU A 16 1.96 4.90 -6.41
C LEU A 16 2.08 3.94 -7.60
N ALA A 17 1.73 4.39 -8.81
CA ALA A 17 1.93 3.61 -10.03
C ALA A 17 3.42 3.35 -10.31
N GLU A 18 4.27 4.37 -10.13
CA GLU A 18 5.73 4.21 -10.24
C GLU A 18 6.31 3.29 -9.16
N ALA A 19 5.84 3.43 -7.91
CA ALA A 19 6.25 2.53 -6.83
C ALA A 19 5.84 1.08 -7.09
N ALA A 20 4.69 0.86 -7.74
CA ALA A 20 4.26 -0.46 -8.17
C ALA A 20 5.15 -1.02 -9.28
N ARG A 21 5.53 -0.20 -10.28
CA ARG A 21 6.50 -0.60 -11.32
C ARG A 21 7.84 -1.02 -10.71
N ALA A 22 8.41 -0.20 -9.83
CA ALA A 22 9.65 -0.53 -9.14
C ALA A 22 9.57 -1.87 -8.38
N ALA A 23 8.44 -2.15 -7.73
CA ALA A 23 8.23 -3.44 -7.06
C ALA A 23 8.10 -4.62 -8.04
N LEU A 24 7.52 -4.42 -9.23
CA LEU A 24 7.47 -5.45 -10.29
C LEU A 24 8.86 -5.75 -10.85
N GLU A 25 9.72 -4.74 -10.92
CA GLU A 25 11.12 -4.86 -11.34
C GLU A 25 12.03 -5.48 -10.26
N GLY A 26 11.50 -5.72 -9.06
CA GLY A 26 12.25 -6.25 -7.91
C GLY A 26 12.99 -5.19 -7.09
N ASP A 27 12.91 -3.92 -7.47
CA ASP A 27 13.48 -2.80 -6.71
C ASP A 27 12.54 -2.35 -5.57
N TYR A 28 12.50 -3.17 -4.53
CA TYR A 28 11.64 -2.95 -3.36
C TYR A 28 12.06 -1.74 -2.53
N GLU A 29 13.34 -1.35 -2.57
CA GLU A 29 13.83 -0.17 -1.87
C GLU A 29 13.30 1.11 -2.53
N ARG A 30 13.40 1.21 -3.86
CA ARG A 30 12.82 2.33 -4.62
C ARG A 30 11.31 2.39 -4.44
N SER A 31 10.61 1.26 -4.52
CA SER A 31 9.17 1.18 -4.26
C SER A 31 8.80 1.76 -2.88
N SER A 32 9.55 1.36 -1.84
CA SER A 32 9.31 1.80 -0.46
C SER A 32 9.56 3.30 -0.29
N ARG A 33 10.64 3.83 -0.88
CA ARG A 33 10.98 5.27 -0.83
C ARG A 33 9.93 6.14 -1.51
N ILE A 34 9.41 5.72 -2.67
CA ILE A 34 8.37 6.45 -3.37
C ILE A 34 7.07 6.47 -2.55
N ASN A 35 6.68 5.34 -1.96
CA ASN A 35 5.49 5.29 -1.13
C ASN A 35 5.63 6.14 0.14
N GLU A 36 6.83 6.21 0.73
CA GLU A 36 7.09 7.11 1.83
C GLU A 36 6.96 8.60 1.41
N LEU A 37 7.44 8.95 0.21
CA LEU A 37 7.23 10.30 -0.34
C LEU A 37 5.74 10.64 -0.48
N VAL A 38 4.92 9.70 -0.96
CA VAL A 38 3.45 9.88 -1.04
C VAL A 38 2.85 10.17 0.34
N LEU A 39 3.27 9.43 1.37
CA LEU A 39 2.80 9.66 2.75
C LEU A 39 3.22 11.03 3.28
N ARG A 40 4.48 11.43 3.06
CA ARG A 40 5.00 12.74 3.48
C ARG A 40 4.29 13.88 2.77
N MET A 41 4.03 13.75 1.47
CA MET A 41 3.29 14.73 0.67
C MET A 41 1.85 14.89 1.18
N SER A 42 1.16 13.78 1.45
CA SER A 42 -0.18 13.78 2.04
C SER A 42 -0.20 14.48 3.41
N GLN A 43 0.78 14.18 4.27
CA GLN A 43 0.89 14.80 5.60
C GLN A 43 1.19 16.30 5.52
N ALA A 44 2.14 16.71 4.68
CA ALA A 44 2.52 18.11 4.49
C ALA A 44 1.33 18.97 4.03
N ASN A 45 0.50 18.45 3.12
CA ASN A 45 -0.68 19.15 2.61
C ASN A 45 -1.95 18.89 3.43
N ARG A 46 -1.87 18.11 4.52
CA ARG A 46 -3.02 17.69 5.35
C ARG A 46 -4.15 17.02 4.56
N VAL A 47 -3.81 16.33 3.47
CA VAL A 47 -4.75 15.62 2.60
C VAL A 47 -4.89 14.18 3.07
N ARG A 48 -6.11 13.72 3.33
CA ARG A 48 -6.36 12.33 3.71
C ARG A 48 -6.31 11.43 2.48
N LEU A 49 -5.32 10.54 2.42
CA LEU A 49 -5.27 9.54 1.35
C LEU A 49 -6.51 8.61 1.38
N PRO A 50 -7.11 8.34 0.22
CA PRO A 50 -8.14 7.32 0.04
C PRO A 50 -7.72 5.96 0.61
N ARG A 51 -8.71 5.16 0.99
CA ARG A 51 -8.45 3.83 1.57
C ARG A 51 -7.69 2.93 0.60
N GLU A 52 -8.03 2.99 -0.69
CA GLU A 52 -7.43 2.19 -1.76
C GLU A 52 -5.92 2.40 -1.87
N MET A 53 -5.48 3.66 -1.83
CA MET A 53 -4.06 4.02 -1.82
C MET A 53 -3.34 3.51 -0.57
N LYS A 54 -3.97 3.60 0.61
CA LYS A 54 -3.34 3.14 1.86
C LYS A 54 -3.21 1.62 1.93
N VAL A 55 -4.12 0.87 1.31
CA VAL A 55 -4.05 -0.60 1.34
C VAL A 55 -3.11 -1.17 0.28
N SER A 56 -2.72 -0.38 -0.73
CA SER A 56 -1.78 -0.78 -1.78
C SER A 56 -0.32 -0.74 -1.32
N MET A 57 -0.01 -0.24 -0.13
CA MET A 57 1.35 -0.21 0.43
C MET A 57 1.43 -0.93 1.79
N CYS A 58 2.62 -1.44 2.11
CA CYS A 58 2.86 -2.07 3.40
C CYS A 58 2.87 -1.04 4.53
N LYS A 59 2.12 -1.27 5.61
CA LYS A 59 2.13 -0.37 6.79
C LYS A 59 3.46 -0.34 7.55
N ARG A 60 4.38 -1.27 7.28
CA ARG A 60 5.67 -1.39 7.98
C ARG A 60 6.83 -0.88 7.14
N CYS A 61 7.07 -1.50 5.98
CA CYS A 61 8.20 -1.13 5.11
C CYS A 61 7.80 -0.25 3.93
N HIS A 62 6.53 0.14 3.81
CA HIS A 62 6.00 0.96 2.72
C HIS A 62 6.10 0.38 1.31
N VAL A 63 6.69 -0.80 1.07
CA VAL A 63 6.70 -1.41 -0.26
C VAL A 63 5.29 -1.54 -0.86
N SER A 64 5.16 -1.30 -2.17
CA SER A 64 3.90 -1.56 -2.88
C SER A 64 3.53 -3.03 -2.77
N LEU A 65 2.28 -3.32 -2.38
CA LEU A 65 1.73 -4.64 -2.15
C LEU A 65 1.01 -5.15 -3.41
N ILE A 66 1.69 -6.03 -4.15
CA ILE A 66 1.21 -6.63 -5.39
C ILE A 66 1.00 -8.13 -5.13
N PRO A 67 -0.24 -8.64 -5.27
CA PRO A 67 -0.52 -10.06 -5.11
C PRO A 67 0.39 -10.92 -5.98
N GLY A 68 1.03 -11.93 -5.38
CA GLY A 68 1.93 -12.84 -6.09
C GLY A 68 3.38 -12.35 -6.22
N VAL A 69 3.65 -11.06 -6.00
CA VAL A 69 5.01 -10.48 -6.05
C VAL A 69 5.47 -10.12 -4.65
N THR A 70 4.90 -9.08 -4.06
CA THR A 70 5.26 -8.57 -2.72
C THR A 70 4.19 -8.84 -1.66
N LEU A 71 3.01 -9.33 -2.06
CA LEU A 71 1.89 -9.63 -1.18
C LEU A 71 1.41 -11.08 -1.35
N SER A 72 1.36 -11.82 -0.25
CA SER A 72 0.61 -13.08 -0.15
C SER A 72 -0.74 -12.83 0.50
N VAL A 73 -1.82 -13.23 -0.17
CA VAL A 73 -3.18 -13.18 0.35
C VAL A 73 -3.65 -14.61 0.57
N ARG A 74 -4.11 -14.94 1.78
CA ARG A 74 -4.61 -16.26 2.12
C ARG A 74 -5.88 -16.16 2.95
N THR A 75 -6.89 -16.93 2.59
CA THR A 75 -8.06 -17.13 3.44
C THR A 75 -7.74 -18.22 4.46
N ARG A 76 -8.02 -17.96 5.73
CA ARG A 76 -7.86 -18.90 6.83
C ARG A 76 -9.16 -18.98 7.62
N SER A 77 -9.39 -20.15 8.21
CA SER A 77 -10.51 -20.39 9.12
C SER A 77 -9.95 -20.88 10.45
N GLN A 78 -10.39 -20.29 11.54
CA GLN A 78 -10.11 -20.75 12.91
C GLN A 78 -11.43 -20.90 13.64
N GLY A 79 -11.90 -22.14 13.76
CA GLY A 79 -13.26 -22.44 14.22
C GLY A 79 -14.31 -21.79 13.32
N ARG A 80 -15.20 -21.00 13.91
CA ARG A 80 -16.28 -20.28 13.21
C ARG A 80 -15.81 -18.97 12.55
N HIS A 81 -14.59 -18.52 12.82
CA HIS A 81 -14.08 -17.25 12.29
C HIS A 81 -13.28 -17.48 11.01
N LYS A 82 -13.68 -16.81 9.93
CA LYS A 82 -12.92 -16.73 8.68
C LYS A 82 -12.15 -15.41 8.67
N TYR A 83 -10.94 -15.40 8.14
CA TYR A 83 -10.15 -14.18 7.99
C TYR A 83 -9.23 -14.24 6.77
N ILE A 84 -9.02 -13.08 6.17
CA ILE A 84 -8.02 -12.86 5.12
C ILE A 84 -6.72 -12.44 5.78
N VAL A 85 -5.67 -13.21 5.55
CA VAL A 85 -4.30 -12.89 5.93
C VAL A 85 -3.61 -12.26 4.74
N ARG A 86 -3.27 -10.98 4.84
CA ARG A 86 -2.40 -10.24 3.91
C ARG A 86 -1.00 -10.18 4.50
N ARG A 87 -0.05 -10.91 3.95
CA ARG A 87 1.35 -10.92 4.38
C ARG A 87 2.22 -10.21 3.35
N CYS A 88 2.98 -9.21 3.79
CA CYS A 88 4.07 -8.64 2.99
C CYS A 88 5.20 -9.67 2.89
N MET A 89 5.58 -10.02 1.67
CA MET A 89 6.65 -10.98 1.38
C MET A 89 8.04 -10.37 1.54
N VAL A 90 8.15 -9.03 1.58
CA VAL A 90 9.42 -8.30 1.74
C VAL A 90 9.82 -8.18 3.22
N CYS A 91 8.95 -7.62 4.08
CA CYS A 91 9.28 -7.40 5.51
C CYS A 91 8.56 -8.35 6.48
N GLY A 92 7.68 -9.22 5.98
CA GLY A 92 6.94 -10.17 6.80
C GLY A 92 5.73 -9.60 7.56
N TYR A 93 5.42 -8.31 7.45
CA TYR A 93 4.26 -7.71 8.14
C TYR A 93 2.94 -8.40 7.75
N ILE A 94 2.09 -8.70 8.74
CA ILE A 94 0.83 -9.42 8.57
C ILE A 94 -0.33 -8.53 8.97
N HIS A 95 -1.29 -8.37 8.06
CA HIS A 95 -2.59 -7.75 8.34
C HIS A 95 -3.67 -8.82 8.24
N ARG A 96 -4.44 -9.01 9.32
CA ARG A 96 -5.58 -9.94 9.36
C ARG A 96 -6.88 -9.14 9.24
N LEU A 97 -7.68 -9.45 8.23
CA LEU A 97 -8.99 -8.86 8.03
C LEU A 97 -10.05 -9.94 8.32
N PRO A 98 -10.99 -9.72 9.25
CA PRO A 98 -12.07 -10.67 9.47
C PRO A 98 -12.97 -10.76 8.23
N LEU A 99 -13.37 -11.98 7.88
CA LEU A 99 -14.48 -12.29 6.98
C LEU A 99 -15.66 -12.59 7.90
N SER A 100 -16.46 -11.56 8.17
CA SER A 100 -17.75 -11.67 8.89
C SER A 100 -18.72 -12.54 8.12
#